data_AF-A2EGT0-F1
#
_entry.id   AF-A2EGT0-F1
#
_cell.length_a   1.000
_cell.length_b   1.000
_cell.length_c   1.000
_cell.angle_alpha   90.00
_cell.angle_beta   90.00
_cell.angle_gamma   90.00
#
_symmetry.space_group_name_H-M   'P 1'
#
loop_
_entity.id
_entity.type
_entity.pdbx_description
1 polymer ?
#
loop_
_entity_poly.entity_id
_entity_poly.type
_entity_poly.pdbx_seq_one_letter_code
_entity_poly.pdbx_strand_id
1 'polypeptide(L)'
;MKDIKTIMKYSRLTADQYVTLLKQSLSTINAKELYTCTRKAKVTIKNFEEVVLVLKSVKKYMKFSIFDGIIDFLKHNEEVLNSSTIEKERNQDKSKAFQTNNENATKDTTTNVTNENYNHSRDILTKITELKESSDFEAVYKFLDELSSKGNHEMISKSIEAGLWKKIAPKKYNHDPDRNVLHFASENGNLRLVQSLIECGCDKEAEDNCGHTPLFWASRNSHLEVVKYLISIGANKEGNNNTPLIEASRHGHLEVVKYLISVGADK
;
A
#
# COMPACT_ATOMS: atom_id res chain seq x y z
N MET A 1 -45.43 -3.86 -2.63
CA MET A 1 -44.00 -3.43 -2.51
C MET A 1 -43.20 -4.28 -1.49
N LYS A 2 -43.80 -4.68 -0.35
CA LYS A 2 -43.16 -5.58 0.64
C LYS A 2 -42.80 -6.97 0.06
N ASP A 3 -43.62 -7.48 -0.85
CA ASP A 3 -43.41 -8.77 -1.51
C ASP A 3 -42.27 -8.71 -2.55
N ILE A 4 -42.22 -7.65 -3.37
CA ILE A 4 -41.13 -7.44 -4.35
C ILE A 4 -39.77 -7.39 -3.65
N LYS A 5 -39.65 -6.65 -2.55
CA LYS A 5 -38.41 -6.58 -1.76
C LYS A 5 -37.99 -7.94 -1.19
N THR A 6 -38.96 -8.78 -0.83
CA THR A 6 -38.72 -10.12 -0.30
C THR A 6 -38.28 -11.07 -1.40
N ILE A 7 -38.94 -11.03 -2.57
CA ILE A 7 -38.57 -11.78 -3.77
C ILE A 7 -37.13 -11.43 -4.18
N MET A 8 -36.83 -10.14 -4.36
CA MET A 8 -35.51 -9.68 -4.80
C MET A 8 -34.38 -10.10 -3.84
N LYS A 9 -34.64 -10.20 -2.53
CA LYS A 9 -33.64 -10.64 -1.54
C LYS A 9 -33.15 -12.08 -1.78
N TYR A 10 -34.01 -12.94 -2.33
CA TYR A 10 -33.70 -14.36 -2.56
C TYR A 10 -33.44 -14.68 -4.03
N SER A 11 -33.76 -13.77 -4.95
CA SER A 11 -33.43 -13.89 -6.37
C SER A 11 -31.92 -13.92 -6.61
N ARG A 12 -31.51 -14.76 -7.56
CA ARG A 12 -30.18 -14.71 -8.20
C ARG A 12 -30.41 -14.37 -9.67
N LEU A 13 -29.89 -13.23 -10.10
CA LEU A 13 -30.09 -12.70 -11.43
C LEU A 13 -28.75 -12.62 -12.16
N THR A 14 -28.73 -12.88 -13.46
CA THR A 14 -27.59 -12.47 -14.29
C THR A 14 -27.59 -10.95 -14.48
N ALA A 15 -26.48 -10.38 -14.94
CA ALA A 15 -26.40 -8.97 -15.32
C ALA A 15 -27.56 -8.55 -16.23
N ASP A 16 -27.82 -9.29 -17.31
CA ASP A 16 -28.91 -9.00 -18.26
C ASP A 16 -30.30 -9.10 -17.65
N GLN A 17 -30.55 -10.12 -16.81
CA GLN A 17 -31.83 -10.28 -16.12
C GLN A 17 -32.08 -9.10 -15.18
N TYR A 18 -31.04 -8.66 -14.46
CA TYR A 18 -31.12 -7.50 -13.58
C TYR A 18 -31.39 -6.21 -14.36
N VAL A 19 -30.67 -5.97 -15.45
CA VAL A 19 -30.86 -4.77 -16.30
C VAL A 19 -32.25 -4.74 -16.92
N THR A 20 -32.73 -5.88 -17.41
CA THR A 20 -34.08 -6.02 -17.98
C THR A 20 -35.15 -5.68 -16.94
N LEU A 21 -34.99 -6.18 -15.71
CA LEU A 21 -35.87 -5.87 -14.59
C LEU A 21 -35.87 -4.38 -14.25
N LEU A 22 -34.71 -3.73 -14.20
CA LEU A 22 -34.63 -2.28 -13.96
C LEU A 22 -35.35 -1.48 -15.05
N LYS A 23 -35.16 -1.87 -16.31
CA LYS A 23 -35.79 -1.23 -17.46
C LYS A 23 -37.32 -1.35 -17.42
N GLN A 24 -37.84 -2.54 -17.11
CA GLN A 24 -39.29 -2.79 -17.05
C GLN A 24 -39.96 -2.10 -15.85
N SER A 25 -39.23 -1.90 -14.76
CA SER A 25 -39.80 -1.32 -13.52
C SER A 25 -40.06 0.19 -13.61
N LEU A 26 -39.48 0.89 -14.59
CA LEU A 26 -39.62 2.34 -14.78
C LEU A 26 -41.06 2.82 -15.00
N SER A 27 -41.89 2.00 -15.64
CA SER A 27 -43.31 2.33 -15.90
C SER A 27 -44.17 2.26 -14.64
N THR A 28 -43.63 1.72 -13.55
CA THR A 28 -44.43 1.28 -12.39
C THR A 28 -43.96 1.89 -11.07
N ILE A 29 -42.66 2.15 -10.91
CA ILE A 29 -42.09 2.69 -9.66
C ILE A 29 -41.03 3.76 -9.93
N ASN A 30 -40.91 4.72 -9.01
CA ASN A 30 -39.91 5.79 -9.12
C ASN A 30 -38.49 5.31 -8.76
N ALA A 31 -37.47 6.11 -9.07
CA ALA A 31 -36.05 5.76 -8.86
C ALA A 31 -35.71 5.35 -7.40
N LYS A 32 -36.30 6.02 -6.40
CA LYS A 32 -36.06 5.74 -4.98
C LYS A 32 -36.69 4.42 -4.54
N GLU A 33 -37.89 4.14 -5.02
CA GLU A 33 -38.60 2.88 -4.79
C GLU A 33 -37.92 1.71 -5.51
N LEU A 34 -37.47 1.93 -6.74
CA LEU A 34 -36.70 0.98 -7.53
C LEU A 34 -35.45 0.55 -6.75
N TYR A 35 -34.64 1.51 -6.29
CA TYR A 35 -33.50 1.25 -5.43
C TYR A 35 -33.89 0.45 -4.17
N THR A 36 -34.94 0.88 -3.47
CA THR A 36 -35.35 0.25 -2.21
C THR A 36 -35.73 -1.23 -2.38
N CYS A 37 -36.35 -1.56 -3.52
CA CYS A 37 -36.81 -2.91 -3.84
C CYS A 37 -35.69 -3.81 -4.37
N THR A 38 -34.74 -3.27 -5.13
CA THR A 38 -33.72 -4.08 -5.83
C THR A 38 -32.35 -4.08 -5.15
N ARG A 39 -32.05 -3.18 -4.21
CA ARG A 39 -30.72 -3.05 -3.56
C ARG A 39 -30.21 -4.30 -2.82
N LYS A 40 -31.05 -5.30 -2.58
CA LYS A 40 -30.67 -6.58 -1.96
C LYS A 40 -30.61 -7.75 -2.95
N ALA A 41 -30.78 -7.48 -4.25
CA ALA A 41 -30.70 -8.47 -5.30
C ALA A 41 -29.27 -9.02 -5.42
N LYS A 42 -29.13 -10.33 -5.57
CA LYS A 42 -27.85 -10.95 -5.91
C LYS A 42 -27.72 -10.98 -7.42
N VAL A 43 -26.79 -10.20 -7.96
CA VAL A 43 -26.47 -10.17 -9.39
C VAL A 43 -25.16 -10.92 -9.63
N THR A 44 -25.21 -11.96 -10.45
CA THR A 44 -24.01 -12.70 -10.89
C THR A 44 -23.37 -11.94 -12.05
N ILE A 45 -22.08 -11.63 -11.88
CA ILE A 45 -21.25 -10.93 -12.84
C ILE A 45 -20.12 -11.86 -13.28
N LYS A 46 -19.93 -12.03 -14.59
CA LYS A 46 -18.98 -12.97 -15.18
C LYS A 46 -17.72 -12.31 -15.73
N ASN A 47 -17.82 -11.04 -16.14
CA ASN A 47 -16.72 -10.31 -16.76
C ASN A 47 -16.85 -8.80 -16.49
N PHE A 48 -15.84 -8.06 -16.93
CA PHE A 48 -15.78 -6.62 -16.73
C PHE A 48 -16.86 -5.84 -17.47
N GLU A 49 -17.20 -6.27 -18.69
CA GLU A 49 -18.25 -5.65 -19.50
C GLU A 49 -19.61 -5.69 -18.76
N GLU A 50 -19.93 -6.80 -18.10
CA GLU A 50 -21.13 -6.95 -17.28
C GLU A 50 -21.13 -6.01 -16.05
N VAL A 51 -19.97 -5.75 -15.43
CA VAL A 51 -19.84 -4.75 -14.34
C VAL A 51 -20.25 -3.37 -14.86
N VAL A 52 -19.66 -2.95 -15.97
CA VAL A 52 -19.91 -1.64 -16.58
C VAL A 52 -21.37 -1.52 -17.02
N LEU A 53 -21.94 -2.58 -17.59
CA LEU A 53 -23.35 -2.66 -18.01
C LEU A 53 -24.31 -2.46 -16.83
N VAL A 54 -24.08 -3.16 -15.72
CA VAL A 54 -24.94 -3.05 -14.52
C VAL A 54 -24.82 -1.66 -13.90
N LEU A 55 -23.61 -1.11 -13.77
CA LEU A 55 -23.39 0.23 -13.21
C LEU A 55 -24.03 1.33 -14.07
N LYS A 56 -23.88 1.27 -15.40
CA LYS A 56 -24.56 2.20 -16.33
C LYS A 56 -26.08 2.12 -16.17
N SER A 57 -26.62 0.92 -16.00
CA SER A 57 -28.06 0.71 -15.84
C SER A 57 -28.57 1.24 -14.50
N VAL A 58 -27.85 0.97 -13.41
CA VAL A 58 -28.18 1.52 -12.07
C VAL A 58 -28.11 3.05 -12.09
N LYS A 59 -27.04 3.64 -12.65
CA LYS A 59 -26.93 5.09 -12.86
C LYS A 59 -28.16 5.64 -13.59
N LYS A 60 -28.48 5.04 -14.75
CA LYS A 60 -29.56 5.49 -15.63
C LYS A 60 -30.93 5.42 -14.96
N TYR A 61 -31.24 4.31 -14.31
CA TYR A 61 -32.59 4.02 -13.81
C TYR A 61 -32.82 4.48 -12.37
N MET A 62 -31.76 4.58 -11.55
CA MET A 62 -31.84 5.06 -10.16
C MET A 62 -31.34 6.49 -9.96
N LYS A 63 -30.85 7.15 -11.03
CA LYS A 63 -30.38 8.56 -11.03
C LYS A 63 -29.23 8.84 -10.05
N PHE A 64 -28.30 7.90 -9.92
CA PHE A 64 -27.11 8.05 -9.08
C PHE A 64 -25.93 8.62 -9.87
N SER A 65 -25.65 9.91 -9.72
CA SER A 65 -24.52 10.61 -10.38
C SER A 65 -23.15 10.18 -9.86
N ILE A 66 -23.06 9.61 -8.65
CA ILE A 66 -21.79 9.10 -8.10
C ILE A 66 -21.15 8.01 -9.00
N PHE A 67 -21.94 7.33 -9.83
CA PHE A 67 -21.44 6.32 -10.75
C PHE A 67 -20.76 6.89 -11.99
N ASP A 68 -20.85 8.20 -12.27
CA ASP A 68 -20.12 8.83 -13.38
C ASP A 68 -18.62 8.62 -13.25
N GLY A 69 -18.04 9.09 -12.14
CA GLY A 69 -16.61 8.91 -11.86
C GLY A 69 -16.21 7.43 -11.77
N ILE A 70 -17.09 6.57 -11.23
CA ILE A 70 -16.81 5.13 -11.11
C ILE A 70 -16.78 4.47 -12.49
N ILE A 71 -17.72 4.77 -13.39
CA ILE A 71 -17.76 4.18 -14.73
C ILE A 71 -16.56 4.64 -15.56
N ASP A 72 -16.18 5.91 -15.47
CA ASP A 72 -15.04 6.46 -16.21
C ASP A 72 -13.72 5.88 -15.70
N PHE A 73 -13.57 5.78 -14.37
CA PHE A 73 -12.44 5.13 -13.73
C PHE A 73 -12.31 3.66 -14.15
N LEU A 74 -13.42 2.92 -14.19
CA LEU A 74 -13.43 1.53 -14.61
C LEU A 74 -12.96 1.38 -16.06
N LYS A 75 -13.52 2.14 -17.00
CA LYS A 75 -13.11 2.09 -18.41
C LYS A 75 -11.63 2.41 -18.61
N HIS A 76 -11.13 3.44 -17.93
CA HIS A 76 -9.72 3.81 -18.03
C HIS A 76 -8.80 2.68 -17.53
N ASN A 77 -9.18 1.98 -16.46
CA ASN A 77 -8.40 0.84 -15.97
C ASN A 77 -8.46 -0.38 -16.89
N GLU A 78 -9.57 -0.63 -17.59
CA GLU A 78 -9.66 -1.70 -18.58
C GLU A 78 -8.70 -1.43 -19.76
N GLU A 79 -8.64 -0.19 -20.24
CA GLU A 79 -7.70 0.23 -21.29
C GLU A 79 -6.23 0.08 -20.87
N VAL A 80 -5.90 0.50 -19.63
CA VAL A 80 -4.54 0.39 -19.07
C VAL A 80 -4.13 -1.07 -18.79
N LEU A 81 -5.07 -1.92 -18.38
CA LEU A 81 -4.78 -3.35 -18.17
C LEU A 81 -4.51 -4.06 -19.50
N ASN A 82 -5.23 -3.69 -20.56
CA ASN A 82 -5.03 -4.23 -21.90
C ASN A 82 -3.72 -3.76 -22.52
N SER A 83 -3.29 -2.51 -22.29
CA SER A 83 -1.99 -2.00 -22.79
C SER A 83 -0.79 -2.58 -22.04
N SER A 84 -0.89 -2.74 -20.72
CA SER A 84 0.18 -3.33 -19.89
C SER A 84 0.38 -4.83 -20.13
N THR A 85 -0.65 -5.54 -20.60
CA THR A 85 -0.53 -6.94 -21.01
C THR A 85 0.34 -7.08 -22.28
N ILE A 86 0.18 -6.17 -23.24
CA ILE A 86 0.99 -6.11 -24.48
C ILE A 86 2.46 -5.73 -24.18
N GLU A 87 2.71 -4.87 -23.19
CA GLU A 87 4.07 -4.49 -22.79
C GLU A 87 4.82 -5.59 -22.02
N LYS A 88 4.10 -6.40 -21.23
CA LYS A 88 4.69 -7.55 -20.52
C LYS A 88 5.17 -8.65 -21.48
N GLU A 89 4.41 -8.92 -22.53
CA GLU A 89 4.81 -9.88 -23.59
C GLU A 89 6.09 -9.40 -24.32
N ARG A 90 6.21 -8.11 -24.61
CA ARG A 90 7.43 -7.53 -25.24
C ARG A 90 8.66 -7.53 -24.34
N ASN A 91 8.49 -7.47 -23.02
CA ASN A 91 9.61 -7.44 -22.07
C ASN A 91 10.08 -8.86 -21.67
N GLN A 92 9.23 -9.88 -21.75
CA GLN A 92 9.63 -11.28 -21.58
C GLN A 92 10.58 -11.77 -22.68
N ASP A 93 10.42 -11.29 -23.93
CA ASP A 93 11.34 -11.62 -25.02
C ASP A 93 12.70 -10.91 -24.91
N LYS A 94 12.75 -9.71 -24.31
CA LYS A 94 14.01 -9.00 -24.03
C LYS A 94 14.80 -9.61 -22.88
N SER A 95 14.11 -10.12 -21.85
CA SER A 95 14.75 -10.78 -20.70
C SER A 95 15.49 -12.08 -21.09
N LYS A 96 15.03 -12.79 -22.12
CA LYS A 96 15.72 -13.99 -22.64
C LYS A 96 17.03 -13.67 -23.36
N ALA A 97 17.21 -12.44 -23.85
CA ALA A 97 18.42 -12.00 -24.54
C ALA A 97 19.51 -11.45 -23.59
N PHE A 98 19.13 -11.06 -22.36
CA PHE A 98 20.05 -10.45 -21.38
C PHE A 98 20.75 -11.46 -20.45
N GLN A 99 20.32 -12.71 -20.40
CA GLN A 99 20.91 -13.74 -19.54
C GLN A 99 22.21 -14.37 -20.09
N THR A 100 22.66 -14.02 -21.29
CA THR A 100 23.87 -14.60 -21.91
C THR A 100 25.14 -13.75 -21.76
N ASN A 101 25.09 -12.57 -21.12
CA ASN A 101 26.17 -11.57 -21.24
C ASN A 101 26.61 -10.94 -19.91
N ASN A 102 26.71 -11.68 -18.80
CA ASN A 102 27.40 -11.16 -17.61
C ASN A 102 27.98 -12.27 -16.72
N GLU A 103 28.97 -12.97 -17.25
CA GLU A 103 30.09 -13.49 -16.45
C GLU A 103 31.34 -12.79 -16.98
N ASN A 104 31.88 -11.81 -16.23
CA ASN A 104 33.29 -11.37 -16.18
C ASN A 104 33.41 -9.93 -15.66
N ALA A 105 33.81 -9.78 -14.40
CA ALA A 105 34.86 -8.83 -13.97
C ALA A 105 35.07 -8.91 -12.46
N THR A 106 36.20 -9.49 -12.08
CA THR A 106 36.69 -9.73 -10.74
C THR A 106 37.36 -8.50 -10.10
N LYS A 107 37.23 -8.43 -8.76
CA LYS A 107 38.26 -8.15 -7.74
C LYS A 107 39.46 -7.27 -8.12
N ASP A 108 39.67 -6.19 -7.36
CA ASP A 108 40.97 -5.91 -6.73
C ASP A 108 40.87 -4.87 -5.60
N THR A 109 41.85 -4.90 -4.70
CA THR A 109 42.17 -3.98 -3.57
C THR A 109 41.80 -4.46 -2.15
N THR A 110 42.69 -5.24 -1.54
CA THR A 110 42.69 -5.48 -0.08
C THR A 110 44.13 -5.31 0.40
N THR A 111 44.45 -4.17 1.02
CA THR A 111 45.55 -4.05 2.03
C THR A 111 45.70 -2.65 2.63
N ASN A 112 45.11 -1.58 2.06
CA ASN A 112 45.01 -0.26 2.72
C ASN A 112 43.64 -0.01 3.40
N VAL A 113 42.66 -0.87 3.14
CA VAL A 113 41.27 -0.73 3.58
C VAL A 113 41.09 -1.03 5.07
N THR A 114 41.97 -1.81 5.71
CA THR A 114 41.75 -2.34 7.07
C THR A 114 41.95 -1.31 8.18
N ASN A 115 42.88 -0.36 8.04
CA ASN A 115 43.13 0.66 9.09
C ASN A 115 42.13 1.82 9.01
N GLU A 116 41.74 2.24 7.81
CA GLU A 116 40.71 3.27 7.64
C GLU A 116 39.31 2.74 8.01
N ASN A 117 38.97 1.49 7.64
CA ASN A 117 37.70 0.89 8.06
C ASN A 117 37.61 0.69 9.57
N TYR A 118 38.72 0.36 10.24
CA TYR A 118 38.72 0.20 11.70
C TYR A 118 38.48 1.53 12.43
N ASN A 119 39.16 2.61 12.00
CA ASN A 119 38.94 3.95 12.54
C ASN A 119 37.53 4.45 12.23
N HIS A 120 37.05 4.23 11.01
CA HIS A 120 35.69 4.59 10.60
C HIS A 120 34.62 3.86 11.44
N SER A 121 34.78 2.56 11.68
CA SER A 121 33.87 1.80 12.53
C SER A 121 33.87 2.28 13.99
N ARG A 122 35.05 2.64 14.53
CA ARG A 122 35.18 3.19 15.89
C ARG A 122 34.49 4.55 16.04
N ASP A 123 34.61 5.41 15.03
CA ASP A 123 33.96 6.72 15.02
C ASP A 123 32.43 6.58 14.97
N ILE A 124 31.93 5.64 14.14
CA ILE A 124 30.50 5.32 14.06
C ILE A 124 29.98 4.79 15.41
N LEU A 125 30.70 3.88 16.07
CA LEU A 125 30.35 3.35 17.39
C LEU A 125 30.28 4.44 18.47
N THR A 126 31.23 5.37 18.44
CA THR A 126 31.21 6.55 19.32
C THR A 126 29.96 7.38 19.04
N LYS A 127 29.61 7.57 17.76
CA LYS A 127 28.42 8.32 17.38
C LYS A 127 27.11 7.66 17.82
N ILE A 128 27.01 6.33 17.74
CA ILE A 128 25.87 5.57 18.27
C ILE A 128 25.69 5.86 19.76
N THR A 129 26.79 5.87 20.52
CA THR A 129 26.77 6.11 21.96
C THR A 129 26.32 7.54 22.29
N GLU A 130 26.81 8.54 21.56
CA GLU A 130 26.35 9.94 21.70
C GLU A 130 24.85 10.09 21.39
N LEU A 131 24.40 9.51 20.27
CA LEU A 131 23.02 9.62 19.82
C LEU A 131 22.04 8.86 20.72
N LYS A 132 22.50 7.81 21.40
CA LYS A 132 21.71 7.09 22.40
C LYS A 132 21.29 8.00 23.56
N GLU A 133 22.20 8.84 24.04
CA GLU A 133 21.95 9.79 25.14
C GLU A 133 21.28 11.09 24.64
N SER A 134 21.36 11.38 23.34
CA SER A 134 20.73 12.55 22.73
C SER A 134 19.19 12.47 22.68
N SER A 135 18.52 13.62 22.81
CA SER A 135 17.09 13.78 22.52
C SER A 135 16.80 14.19 21.06
N ASP A 136 17.85 14.42 20.25
CA ASP A 136 17.73 14.87 18.87
C ASP A 136 17.35 13.70 17.94
N PHE A 137 16.06 13.57 17.66
CA PHE A 137 15.53 12.58 16.73
C PHE A 137 16.04 12.78 15.30
N GLU A 138 16.20 14.03 14.84
CA GLU A 138 16.59 14.32 13.47
C GLU A 138 18.03 13.87 13.21
N ALA A 139 18.91 14.07 14.18
CA ALA A 139 20.27 13.53 14.14
C ALA A 139 20.29 12.00 14.10
N VAL A 140 19.43 11.34 14.87
CA VAL A 140 19.28 9.86 14.86
C VAL A 140 18.78 9.38 13.49
N TYR A 141 17.74 10.03 12.94
CA TYR A 141 17.17 9.67 11.64
C TYR A 141 18.20 9.82 10.52
N LYS A 142 18.88 10.98 10.44
CA LYS A 142 19.93 11.24 9.43
C LYS A 142 21.07 10.24 9.51
N PHE A 143 21.53 9.94 10.73
CA PHE A 143 22.59 8.98 10.95
C PHE A 143 22.21 7.57 10.44
N LEU A 144 21.00 7.10 10.76
CA LEU A 144 20.51 5.80 10.28
C LEU A 144 20.28 5.78 8.77
N ASP A 145 19.79 6.87 8.19
CA ASP A 145 19.63 7.01 6.72
C ASP A 145 20.98 6.99 6.00
N GLU A 146 21.99 7.67 6.56
CA GLU A 146 23.35 7.67 6.02
C GLU A 146 23.95 6.25 6.07
N LEU A 147 23.87 5.55 7.20
CA LEU A 147 24.33 4.17 7.31
C LEU A 147 23.63 3.27 6.30
N SER A 148 22.32 3.46 6.11
CA SER A 148 21.52 2.73 5.13
C SER A 148 21.96 3.01 3.69
N SER A 149 22.24 4.29 3.35
CA SER A 149 22.74 4.68 2.03
C SER A 149 24.10 4.05 1.67
N LYS A 150 24.92 3.77 2.68
CA LYS A 150 26.23 3.13 2.55
C LYS A 150 26.17 1.60 2.63
N GLY A 151 24.98 1.01 2.83
CA GLY A 151 24.81 -0.44 3.03
C GLY A 151 25.47 -0.96 4.31
N ASN A 152 25.66 -0.12 5.33
CA ASN A 152 26.36 -0.49 6.55
C ASN A 152 25.42 -1.20 7.55
N HIS A 153 24.93 -2.39 7.15
CA HIS A 153 23.99 -3.19 7.93
C HIS A 153 24.51 -3.53 9.34
N GLU A 154 25.82 -3.77 9.48
CA GLU A 154 26.43 -4.06 10.79
C GLU A 154 26.21 -2.90 11.78
N MET A 155 26.51 -1.67 11.36
CA MET A 155 26.35 -0.50 12.24
C MET A 155 24.89 -0.14 12.46
N ILE A 156 24.00 -0.44 11.51
CA ILE A 156 22.55 -0.32 11.73
C ILE A 156 22.13 -1.30 12.82
N SER A 157 22.51 -2.59 12.74
CA SER A 157 22.20 -3.58 13.79
C SER A 157 22.65 -3.12 15.16
N LYS A 158 23.89 -2.63 15.29
CA LYS A 158 24.42 -2.08 16.56
C LYS A 158 23.63 -0.86 17.03
N SER A 159 23.17 -0.01 16.11
CA SER A 159 22.30 1.13 16.43
C SER A 159 20.93 0.68 16.93
N ILE A 160 20.38 -0.40 16.37
CA ILE A 160 19.11 -1.00 16.80
C ILE A 160 19.26 -1.60 18.20
N GLU A 161 20.32 -2.37 18.45
CA GLU A 161 20.67 -2.94 19.76
C GLU A 161 20.84 -1.85 20.84
N ALA A 162 21.47 -0.73 20.48
CA ALA A 162 21.62 0.43 21.36
C ALA A 162 20.28 1.15 21.66
N GLY A 163 19.21 0.82 20.93
CA GLY A 163 17.86 1.33 21.16
C GLY A 163 17.56 2.65 20.44
N LEU A 164 18.36 3.05 19.44
CA LEU A 164 18.12 4.31 18.70
C LEU A 164 16.74 4.31 18.01
N TRP A 165 16.24 3.14 17.61
CA TRP A 165 14.90 3.01 17.03
C TRP A 165 13.76 3.43 17.97
N LYS A 166 13.99 3.48 19.29
CA LYS A 166 12.98 3.90 20.28
C LYS A 166 12.77 5.41 20.36
N LYS A 167 13.64 6.18 19.69
CA LYS A 167 13.55 7.65 19.68
C LYS A 167 12.29 8.07 18.93
N ILE A 168 11.58 9.05 19.49
CA ILE A 168 10.28 9.51 18.99
C ILE A 168 10.47 10.80 18.19
N ALA A 169 9.86 10.85 17.01
CA ALA A 169 9.86 12.00 16.13
C ALA A 169 9.20 13.21 16.80
N PRO A 170 9.66 14.44 16.48
CA PRO A 170 9.03 15.64 17.01
C PRO A 170 7.55 15.69 16.62
N LYS A 171 6.72 16.07 17.59
CA LYS A 171 5.29 16.28 17.40
C LYS A 171 5.03 17.69 16.91
N LYS A 172 4.18 17.84 15.89
CA LYS A 172 3.68 19.14 15.46
C LYS A 172 2.54 19.61 16.37
N TYR A 173 1.70 18.68 16.81
CA TYR A 173 0.60 18.90 17.73
C TYR A 173 0.64 17.91 18.90
N ASN A 174 0.12 18.30 20.06
CA ASN A 174 0.15 17.45 21.27
C ASN A 174 -0.53 16.08 21.10
N HIS A 175 -1.48 15.98 20.16
CA HIS A 175 -2.22 14.75 19.86
C HIS A 175 -1.57 13.93 18.74
N ASP A 176 -0.42 14.36 18.21
CA ASP A 176 0.30 13.56 17.22
C ASP A 176 0.83 12.28 17.86
N PRO A 177 0.81 11.17 17.10
CA PRO A 177 1.26 9.88 17.58
C PRO A 177 2.77 9.84 17.83
N ASP A 178 3.17 8.94 18.73
CA ASP A 178 4.57 8.68 19.08
C ASP A 178 5.26 7.85 17.99
N ARG A 179 5.59 8.51 16.88
CA ARG A 179 6.25 7.88 15.73
C ARG A 179 7.72 7.64 16.01
N ASN A 180 8.15 6.39 15.96
CA ASN A 180 9.55 6.02 16.00
C ASN A 180 10.24 6.16 14.61
N VAL A 181 11.52 5.79 14.49
CA VAL A 181 12.28 5.93 13.23
C VAL A 181 11.68 5.16 12.05
N LEU A 182 11.13 3.96 12.29
CA LEU A 182 10.54 3.13 11.24
C LEU A 182 9.20 3.69 10.75
N HIS A 183 8.37 4.18 11.68
CA HIS A 183 7.13 4.90 11.34
C HIS A 183 7.45 6.14 10.50
N PHE A 184 8.41 6.95 10.94
CA PHE A 184 8.80 8.19 10.26
C PHE A 184 9.41 7.91 8.88
N ALA A 185 10.26 6.89 8.74
CA ALA A 185 10.79 6.47 7.45
C ALA A 185 9.68 6.01 6.48
N SER A 186 8.68 5.29 7.01
CA SER A 186 7.53 4.81 6.23
C SER A 186 6.60 5.95 5.79
N GLU A 187 6.36 6.91 6.69
CA GLU A 187 5.60 8.13 6.40
C GLU A 187 6.26 9.03 5.37
N ASN A 188 7.60 9.05 5.28
CA ASN A 188 8.34 9.83 4.28
C ASN A 188 8.67 9.03 3.02
N GLY A 189 8.30 7.75 2.95
CA GLY A 189 8.53 6.90 1.79
C GLY A 189 10.00 6.50 1.60
N ASN A 190 10.82 6.57 2.65
CA ASN A 190 12.23 6.19 2.58
C ASN A 190 12.37 4.66 2.57
N LEU A 191 12.09 4.04 1.42
CA LEU A 191 12.12 2.59 1.22
C LEU A 191 13.46 1.98 1.64
N ARG A 192 14.58 2.61 1.27
CA ARG A 192 15.92 2.10 1.59
C ARG A 192 16.13 2.00 3.10
N LEU A 193 15.74 3.04 3.85
CA LEU A 193 15.84 3.00 5.31
C LEU A 193 14.87 1.97 5.92
N VAL A 194 13.63 1.89 5.43
CA VAL A 194 12.65 0.89 5.90
C VAL A 194 13.18 -0.53 5.71
N GLN A 195 13.76 -0.83 4.54
CA GLN A 195 14.38 -2.12 4.23
C GLN A 195 15.50 -2.44 5.23
N SER A 196 16.50 -1.57 5.32
CA SER A 196 17.66 -1.79 6.19
C SER A 196 17.29 -1.94 7.67
N LEU A 197 16.34 -1.14 8.18
CA LEU A 197 15.89 -1.24 9.57
C LEU A 197 15.26 -2.60 9.87
N ILE A 198 14.38 -3.09 8.99
CA ILE A 198 13.68 -4.36 9.19
C ILE A 198 14.63 -5.55 9.01
N GLU A 199 15.51 -5.51 8.01
CA GLU A 199 16.55 -6.51 7.80
C GLU A 199 17.52 -6.61 9.00
N CYS A 200 17.74 -5.49 9.69
CA CYS A 200 18.54 -5.43 10.93
C CYS A 200 17.74 -5.66 12.21
N GLY A 201 16.49 -6.15 12.11
CA GLY A 201 15.72 -6.65 13.25
C GLY A 201 14.73 -5.66 13.89
N CYS A 202 14.45 -4.51 13.28
CA CYS A 202 13.27 -3.73 13.69
C CYS A 202 11.98 -4.50 13.42
N ASP A 203 11.03 -4.43 14.36
CA ASP A 203 9.73 -5.06 14.20
C ASP A 203 8.90 -4.33 13.14
N LYS A 204 8.56 -5.03 12.06
CA LYS A 204 7.71 -4.53 10.96
C LYS A 204 6.27 -4.26 11.40
N GLU A 205 5.83 -4.85 12.51
CA GLU A 205 4.51 -4.64 13.13
C GLU A 205 4.58 -3.69 14.32
N ALA A 206 5.70 -2.99 14.54
CA ALA A 206 5.79 -2.01 15.62
C ALA A 206 4.62 -1.03 15.55
N GLU A 207 3.95 -0.80 16.68
CA GLU A 207 2.85 0.13 16.77
C GLU A 207 3.32 1.43 17.44
N ASP A 208 2.82 2.57 16.95
CA ASP A 208 2.84 3.80 17.72
C ASP A 208 1.82 3.76 18.87
N ASN A 209 1.77 4.83 19.67
CA ASN A 209 0.84 4.93 20.80
C ASN A 209 -0.66 4.97 20.40
N CYS A 210 -0.99 5.04 19.11
CA CYS A 210 -2.33 5.00 18.55
C CYS A 210 -2.63 3.67 17.83
N GLY A 211 -1.71 2.69 17.85
CA GLY A 211 -1.85 1.41 17.17
C GLY A 211 -1.56 1.46 15.68
N HIS A 212 -0.90 2.51 15.17
CA HIS A 212 -0.55 2.58 13.75
C HIS A 212 0.78 1.89 13.48
N THR A 213 0.80 1.04 12.46
CA THR A 213 2.01 0.32 12.00
C THR A 213 2.77 1.10 10.93
N PRO A 214 4.02 0.70 10.58
CA PRO A 214 4.73 1.22 9.41
C PRO A 214 3.89 1.16 8.12
N LEU A 215 3.13 0.07 7.92
CA LEU A 215 2.26 -0.10 6.76
C LEU A 215 1.12 0.93 6.74
N PHE A 216 0.55 1.27 7.90
CA PHE A 216 -0.43 2.34 8.03
C PHE A 216 0.16 3.68 7.55
N TRP A 217 1.34 4.05 8.04
CA TRP A 217 1.97 5.34 7.71
C TRP A 217 2.34 5.46 6.23
N ALA A 218 2.90 4.40 5.65
CA ALA A 218 3.18 4.36 4.21
C ALA A 218 1.90 4.46 3.38
N SER A 219 0.83 3.77 3.80
CA SER A 219 -0.44 3.75 3.07
C SER A 219 -1.18 5.09 3.15
N ARG A 220 -1.17 5.72 4.34
CA ARG A 220 -1.76 7.04 4.59
C ARG A 220 -1.07 8.17 3.82
N ASN A 221 0.19 8.01 3.43
CA ASN A 221 0.99 9.04 2.74
C ASN A 221 1.36 8.67 1.30
N SER A 222 0.67 7.69 0.70
CA SER A 222 0.84 7.32 -0.72
C SER A 222 2.19 6.70 -1.11
N HIS A 223 2.94 6.11 -0.17
CA HIS A 223 4.25 5.53 -0.44
C HIS A 223 4.15 4.06 -0.90
N LEU A 224 3.68 3.88 -2.13
CA LEU A 224 3.39 2.57 -2.72
C LEU A 224 4.55 1.57 -2.63
N GLU A 225 5.78 2.00 -2.89
CA GLU A 225 6.92 1.07 -2.88
C GLU A 225 7.24 0.56 -1.46
N VAL A 226 7.04 1.40 -0.43
CA VAL A 226 7.13 0.97 0.98
C VAL A 226 6.00 0.00 1.32
N VAL A 227 4.77 0.30 0.88
CA VAL A 227 3.61 -0.59 1.05
C VAL A 227 3.87 -1.96 0.42
N LYS A 228 4.36 -1.99 -0.82
CA LYS A 228 4.70 -3.24 -1.53
C LYS A 228 5.73 -4.06 -0.77
N TYR A 229 6.81 -3.41 -0.32
CA TYR A 229 7.86 -4.07 0.44
C TYR A 229 7.34 -4.65 1.76
N LEU A 230 6.63 -3.86 2.56
CA LEU A 230 6.09 -4.32 3.84
C LEU A 230 5.16 -5.53 3.66
N ILE A 231 4.28 -5.49 2.65
CA ILE A 231 3.41 -6.63 2.32
C ILE A 231 4.23 -7.85 1.85
N SER A 232 5.28 -7.65 1.04
CA SER A 232 6.07 -8.78 0.51
C SER A 232 6.85 -9.52 1.60
N ILE A 233 7.20 -8.85 2.69
CA ILE A 233 7.82 -9.47 3.88
C ILE A 233 6.78 -9.95 4.93
N GLY A 234 5.50 -9.97 4.56
CA GLY A 234 4.42 -10.52 5.38
C GLY A 234 3.92 -9.59 6.47
N ALA A 235 3.93 -8.26 6.26
CA ALA A 235 3.27 -7.36 7.19
C ALA A 235 1.74 -7.58 7.21
N ASN A 236 1.09 -7.37 8.35
CA ASN A 236 -0.36 -7.50 8.48
C ASN A 236 -1.08 -6.42 7.67
N LYS A 237 -1.59 -6.82 6.50
CA LYS A 237 -2.30 -5.95 5.55
C LYS A 237 -3.59 -5.32 6.11
N GLU A 238 -4.21 -5.94 7.11
CA GLU A 238 -5.39 -5.39 7.78
C GLU A 238 -5.02 -4.38 8.87
N GLY A 239 -3.77 -4.39 9.33
CA GLY A 239 -3.36 -3.64 10.52
C GLY A 239 -4.10 -4.08 11.79
N ASN A 240 -3.70 -3.52 12.92
CA ASN A 240 -4.32 -3.80 14.22
C ASN A 240 -5.27 -2.63 14.56
N ASN A 241 -6.56 -2.81 14.27
CA ASN A 241 -7.68 -1.84 14.46
C ASN A 241 -7.76 -0.66 13.47
N ASN A 242 -6.64 -0.24 12.88
CA ASN A 242 -6.59 0.86 11.91
C ASN A 242 -6.09 0.35 10.55
N THR A 243 -7.04 0.15 9.62
CA THR A 243 -6.80 -0.51 8.34
C THR A 243 -6.05 0.38 7.34
N PRO A 244 -4.85 -0.03 6.86
CA PRO A 244 -4.09 0.68 5.83
C PRO A 244 -4.91 1.01 4.58
N LEU A 245 -5.79 0.09 4.16
CA LEU A 245 -6.69 0.27 3.02
C LEU A 245 -7.66 1.44 3.19
N ILE A 246 -8.27 1.59 4.38
CA ILE A 246 -9.20 2.70 4.63
C ILE A 246 -8.47 4.03 4.66
N GLU A 247 -7.30 4.12 5.27
CA GLU A 247 -6.58 5.39 5.31
C GLU A 247 -6.06 5.82 3.94
N ALA A 248 -5.55 4.87 3.14
CA ALA A 248 -5.22 5.15 1.75
C ALA A 248 -6.46 5.62 0.96
N SER A 249 -7.62 5.00 1.19
CA SER A 249 -8.88 5.38 0.56
C SER A 249 -9.36 6.78 0.99
N ARG A 250 -9.27 7.09 2.29
CA ARG A 250 -9.69 8.38 2.87
C ARG A 250 -8.90 9.56 2.30
N HIS A 251 -7.63 9.35 1.97
CA HIS A 251 -6.76 10.37 1.40
C HIS A 251 -6.66 10.30 -0.14
N GLY A 252 -7.40 9.38 -0.79
CA GLY A 252 -7.45 9.28 -2.25
C GLY A 252 -6.19 8.68 -2.90
N HIS A 253 -5.42 7.88 -2.18
CA HIS A 253 -4.17 7.28 -2.65
C HIS A 253 -4.44 6.04 -3.52
N LEU A 254 -4.89 6.30 -4.73
CA LEU A 254 -5.43 5.30 -5.65
C LEU A 254 -4.52 4.09 -5.87
N GLU A 255 -3.23 4.31 -6.13
CA GLU A 255 -2.31 3.21 -6.46
C GLU A 255 -2.03 2.31 -5.26
N VAL A 256 -2.00 2.88 -4.04
CA VAL A 256 -1.93 2.11 -2.80
C VAL A 256 -3.20 1.30 -2.58
N VAL A 257 -4.38 1.90 -2.80
CA VAL A 257 -5.67 1.22 -2.68
C VAL A 257 -5.78 0.05 -3.65
N LYS A 258 -5.44 0.26 -4.93
CA LYS A 258 -5.41 -0.79 -5.95
C LYS A 258 -4.51 -1.95 -5.53
N TYR A 259 -3.31 -1.64 -5.02
CA TYR A 259 -2.37 -2.66 -4.58
C TYR A 259 -2.87 -3.42 -3.34
N LEU A 260 -3.36 -2.72 -2.31
CA LEU A 260 -3.88 -3.38 -1.11
C LEU A 260 -5.07 -4.30 -1.43
N ILE A 261 -6.00 -3.87 -2.29
CA ILE A 261 -7.10 -4.73 -2.76
C ILE A 261 -6.57 -5.94 -3.55
N SER A 262 -5.55 -5.76 -4.39
CA SER A 262 -5.02 -6.86 -5.22
C SER A 262 -4.31 -7.94 -4.39
N VAL A 263 -3.76 -7.59 -3.23
CA VAL A 263 -3.22 -8.55 -2.24
C VAL A 263 -4.28 -9.05 -1.25
N GLY A 264 -5.55 -8.76 -1.54
CA GLY A 264 -6.71 -9.20 -0.78
C GLY A 264 -6.79 -8.59 0.60
N ALA A 265 -6.47 -7.30 0.75
CA ALA A 265 -6.81 -6.57 1.96
C ALA A 265 -8.32 -6.29 1.96
N ASP A 266 -9.01 -6.70 3.01
CA ASP A 266 -10.46 -6.68 3.13
C ASP A 266 -10.88 -6.24 4.54
N LYS A 267 -11.27 -4.97 4.68
CA LYS A 267 -11.84 -4.54 5.97
C LYS A 267 -13.25 -5.09 6.20
#